data_AF-A0AAV7EQX4-F1
#
_entry.id   AF-A0AAV7EQX4-F1
#
_cell.length_a   1.000
_cell.length_b   1.000
_cell.length_c   1.000
_cell.angle_alpha   90.00
_cell.angle_beta   90.00
_cell.angle_gamma   90.00
#
_symmetry.space_group_name_H-M   'P 1'
#
loop_
_entity.id
_entity.type
_entity.pdbx_description
1 polymer ?
#
loop_
_entity_poly.entity_id
_entity_poly.type
_entity_poly.pdbx_seq_one_letter_code
_entity_poly.pdbx_strand_id
1 'polypeptide(L)'
;MCFLRLQEEERLLLYIKGLPQVLLSRVQFLREALLLPALANRDEKVIGGLACLMSEIGQVAPGLIAEASSEAVVLAEALLSCVAFPSEDWEIADSTVQFWCSLASYILSPELEKVNHRKAVEDMFSPVFLALLDDILLRAQVDESTFDDGGGAADIPDSLTHFRTNLEELFVYICQLLGSSSFVQKLFAGRWASTDLPISWKEVEACMFALNMVAKQILQDSHPFDFSLIMQLVTMLSSGPLEELSGFMCFVYRSVADVVGSYSKWISSYPSNIRPLLLFLASGITQPLCACSCSSALRKLCEDASSIIHESSNLEILIWIGEGLDRRLRPLEEDEEVVSAITIILNSVPNREMKKNSLGRLLFSSYVAIEKLIDSDSEHLSRQNPAAHTQALHFASRGLHRMGTVFSHLSVSSSPEDDAILALLGLFWPLLEKLFRSAHMENSNLSIAACRALSQAFQSSGQHFLMLLPKVLDCLSMNFLSFQSHDCFVRTAAVVIEEFGHREEYGPLFISTFERFTSAASITALNSSYICDQEPDLVEAYTTFTSTFVRCCPKEVVAAAGSLLEASFQKAAICCTAMHRGLLCHTCQVS
;
A
#
# COMPACT_ATOMS: atom_id res chain seq x y z
N MET A 1 -52.12 -28.85 1.62
CA MET A 1 -51.41 -27.78 0.88
C MET A 1 -49.93 -27.70 1.25
N CYS A 2 -49.50 -27.77 2.52
CA CYS A 2 -48.07 -27.72 2.87
C CYS A 2 -47.25 -28.94 2.40
N PHE A 3 -47.85 -30.15 2.37
CA PHE A 3 -47.15 -31.37 1.92
C PHE A 3 -46.93 -31.43 0.39
N LEU A 4 -47.81 -30.81 -0.39
CA LEU A 4 -47.68 -30.71 -1.86
C LEU A 4 -46.65 -29.64 -2.26
N ARG A 5 -46.55 -28.53 -1.51
CA ARG A 5 -45.48 -27.53 -1.71
C ARG A 5 -44.09 -28.07 -1.40
N LEU A 6 -43.94 -28.88 -0.34
CA LEU A 6 -42.67 -29.53 -0.03
C LEU A 6 -42.25 -30.55 -1.10
N GLN A 7 -43.19 -31.31 -1.68
CA GLN A 7 -42.90 -32.21 -2.80
C GLN A 7 -42.60 -31.49 -4.12
N GLU A 8 -43.20 -30.33 -4.37
CA GLU A 8 -42.87 -29.48 -5.52
C GLU A 8 -41.52 -28.78 -5.35
N GLU A 9 -41.19 -28.31 -4.14
CA GLU A 9 -39.86 -27.76 -3.82
C GLU A 9 -38.77 -28.85 -3.88
N GLU A 10 -39.01 -30.06 -3.37
CA GLU A 10 -38.07 -31.19 -3.52
C GLU A 10 -37.92 -31.61 -4.97
N ARG A 11 -39.00 -31.61 -5.78
CA ARG A 11 -38.92 -31.89 -7.23
C ARG A 11 -38.20 -30.80 -8.01
N LEU A 12 -38.40 -29.53 -7.67
CA LEU A 12 -37.65 -28.40 -8.24
C LEU A 12 -36.17 -28.48 -7.84
N LEU A 13 -35.87 -28.80 -6.59
CA LEU A 13 -34.50 -29.05 -6.12
C LEU A 13 -33.84 -30.25 -6.81
N LEU A 14 -34.57 -31.35 -7.04
CA LEU A 14 -34.11 -32.51 -7.82
C LEU A 14 -33.94 -32.19 -9.31
N TYR A 15 -34.82 -31.37 -9.89
CA TYR A 15 -34.75 -30.94 -11.29
C TYR A 15 -33.59 -29.97 -11.52
N ILE A 16 -33.36 -29.04 -10.59
CA ILE A 16 -32.22 -28.12 -10.57
C ILE A 16 -30.91 -28.89 -10.30
N LYS A 17 -30.92 -29.94 -9.46
CA LYS A 17 -29.74 -30.80 -9.24
C LYS A 17 -29.40 -31.71 -10.42
N GLY A 18 -30.38 -32.17 -11.19
CA GLY A 18 -30.16 -33.04 -12.34
C GLY A 18 -29.77 -32.31 -13.63
N LEU A 19 -30.10 -31.02 -13.73
CA LEU A 19 -29.84 -30.20 -14.92
C LEU A 19 -28.33 -30.07 -15.25
N PRO A 20 -27.44 -29.77 -14.28
CA PRO A 20 -25.99 -29.74 -14.53
C PRO A 20 -25.47 -31.06 -15.10
N GLN A 21 -25.96 -32.20 -14.62
CA GLN A 21 -25.51 -33.51 -15.09
C GLN A 21 -25.96 -33.81 -16.53
N VAL A 22 -27.18 -33.39 -16.90
CA VAL A 22 -27.66 -33.48 -18.28
C VAL A 22 -26.88 -32.56 -19.19
N LEU A 23 -26.60 -31.32 -18.76
CA LEU A 23 -25.81 -30.37 -19.56
C LEU A 23 -24.37 -30.83 -19.73
N LEU A 24 -23.76 -31.38 -18.67
CA LEU A 24 -22.41 -31.95 -18.71
C LEU A 24 -22.28 -33.05 -19.77
N SER A 25 -23.28 -33.94 -19.88
CA SER A 25 -23.31 -34.99 -20.91
C SER A 25 -23.35 -34.45 -22.36
N ARG A 26 -23.68 -33.17 -22.56
CA ARG A 26 -23.72 -32.51 -23.87
C ARG A 26 -22.46 -31.73 -24.20
N VAL A 27 -21.53 -31.57 -23.24
CA VAL A 27 -20.33 -30.74 -23.42
C VAL A 27 -19.43 -31.27 -24.53
N GLN A 28 -19.31 -32.59 -24.69
CA GLN A 28 -18.53 -33.16 -25.80
C GLN A 28 -19.08 -32.70 -27.17
N PHE A 29 -20.41 -32.68 -27.33
CA PHE A 29 -21.02 -32.17 -28.55
C PHE A 29 -20.77 -30.67 -28.72
N LEU A 30 -20.91 -29.86 -27.66
CA LEU A 30 -20.64 -28.43 -27.71
C LEU A 30 -19.18 -28.16 -28.13
N ARG A 31 -18.23 -28.92 -27.59
CA ARG A 31 -16.82 -28.84 -27.92
C ARG A 31 -16.57 -29.17 -29.40
N GLU A 32 -17.01 -30.34 -29.84
CA GLU A 32 -16.69 -30.85 -31.19
C GLU A 32 -17.45 -30.11 -32.29
N ALA A 33 -18.74 -29.83 -32.09
CA ALA A 33 -19.60 -29.28 -33.14
C ALA A 33 -19.60 -27.75 -33.20
N LEU A 34 -19.30 -27.05 -32.10
CA LEU A 34 -19.40 -25.59 -32.02
C LEU A 34 -18.07 -24.93 -31.69
N LEU A 35 -17.40 -25.35 -30.61
CA LEU A 35 -16.17 -24.69 -30.13
C LEU A 35 -15.00 -24.87 -31.10
N LEU A 36 -14.68 -26.10 -31.51
CA LEU A 36 -13.55 -26.34 -32.42
C LEU A 36 -13.69 -25.59 -33.76
N PRO A 37 -14.87 -25.60 -34.43
CA PRO A 37 -15.08 -24.76 -35.61
C PRO A 37 -14.96 -23.25 -35.32
N ALA A 38 -15.49 -22.78 -34.18
CA ALA A 38 -15.40 -21.37 -33.82
C ALA A 38 -13.96 -20.91 -33.57
N LEU A 39 -13.14 -21.73 -32.88
CA LEU A 39 -11.71 -21.50 -32.69
C LEU A 39 -10.95 -21.44 -34.03
N ALA A 40 -11.25 -22.37 -34.95
CA ALA A 40 -10.63 -22.39 -36.27
C ALA A 40 -10.98 -21.15 -37.10
N ASN A 41 -12.22 -20.65 -36.98
CA ASN A 41 -12.70 -19.47 -37.68
C ASN A 41 -12.43 -18.16 -36.92
N ARG A 42 -11.88 -18.21 -35.70
CA ARG A 42 -11.70 -17.07 -34.78
C ARG A 42 -12.99 -16.28 -34.52
N ASP A 43 -14.11 -16.98 -34.34
CA ASP A 43 -15.40 -16.36 -34.01
C ASP A 43 -15.50 -16.07 -32.50
N GLU A 44 -14.99 -14.91 -32.09
CA GLU A 44 -14.91 -14.51 -30.67
C GLU A 44 -16.27 -14.50 -29.97
N LYS A 45 -17.35 -14.14 -30.67
CA LYS A 45 -18.70 -14.10 -30.07
C LYS A 45 -19.19 -15.49 -29.71
N VAL A 46 -18.96 -16.46 -30.60
CA VAL A 46 -19.34 -17.86 -30.33
C VAL A 46 -18.44 -18.45 -29.25
N ILE A 47 -17.13 -18.17 -29.29
CA ILE A 47 -16.18 -18.66 -28.28
C ILE A 47 -16.55 -18.10 -26.90
N GLY A 48 -16.74 -16.78 -26.76
CA GLY A 48 -17.12 -16.14 -25.50
C GLY A 48 -18.46 -16.64 -24.97
N GLY A 49 -19.46 -16.78 -25.84
CA GLY A 49 -20.76 -17.34 -25.45
C GLY A 49 -20.67 -18.79 -24.94
N LEU A 50 -19.84 -19.62 -25.57
CA LEU A 50 -19.59 -20.99 -25.14
C LEU A 50 -18.76 -21.05 -23.86
N ALA A 51 -17.75 -20.19 -23.71
CA ALA A 51 -16.94 -20.08 -22.49
C ALA A 51 -17.84 -19.76 -21.29
N CYS A 52 -18.66 -18.69 -21.37
CA CYS A 52 -19.62 -18.34 -20.33
C CYS A 52 -20.57 -19.50 -20.00
N LEU A 53 -21.19 -20.12 -21.02
CA LEU A 53 -22.13 -21.23 -20.81
C LEU A 53 -21.46 -22.41 -20.08
N MET A 54 -20.27 -22.81 -20.52
CA MET A 54 -19.53 -23.94 -19.96
C MET A 54 -19.04 -23.63 -18.54
N SER A 55 -18.58 -22.40 -18.28
CA SER A 55 -18.20 -21.93 -16.95
C SER A 55 -19.38 -21.96 -15.98
N GLU A 56 -20.55 -21.48 -16.39
CA GLU A 56 -21.78 -21.53 -15.58
C GLU A 56 -22.20 -22.97 -15.27
N ILE A 57 -22.14 -23.88 -16.25
CA ILE A 57 -22.44 -25.31 -16.03
C ILE A 57 -21.55 -25.90 -14.93
N GLY A 58 -20.26 -25.59 -14.95
CA GLY A 58 -19.30 -26.07 -13.96
C GLY A 58 -19.47 -25.42 -12.58
N GLN A 59 -19.77 -24.12 -12.53
CA GLN A 59 -19.96 -23.37 -11.28
C GLN A 59 -21.21 -23.78 -10.50
N VAL A 60 -22.28 -24.18 -11.19
CA VAL A 60 -23.52 -24.62 -10.54
C VAL A 60 -23.34 -25.97 -9.82
N ALA A 61 -22.36 -26.78 -10.23
CA ALA A 61 -22.13 -28.10 -9.64
C ALA A 61 -20.64 -28.51 -9.61
N PRO A 62 -19.78 -27.80 -8.83
CA PRO A 62 -18.36 -28.10 -8.75
C PRO A 62 -18.08 -29.52 -8.22
N GLY A 63 -18.98 -30.06 -7.38
CA GLY A 63 -18.89 -31.44 -6.90
C GLY A 63 -18.99 -32.49 -8.01
N LEU A 64 -19.84 -32.29 -9.02
CA LEU A 64 -19.95 -33.20 -10.16
C LEU A 64 -18.70 -33.13 -11.05
N ILE A 65 -18.06 -31.97 -11.14
CA ILE A 65 -16.81 -31.81 -11.88
C ILE A 65 -15.67 -32.49 -11.11
N ALA A 66 -15.64 -32.37 -9.79
CA ALA A 66 -14.66 -33.01 -8.91
C ALA A 66 -14.79 -34.55 -8.84
N GLU A 67 -15.92 -35.14 -9.25
CA GLU A 67 -16.03 -36.59 -9.51
C GLU A 67 -15.12 -37.05 -10.67
N ALA A 68 -14.67 -36.09 -11.48
CA ALA A 68 -13.62 -36.27 -12.46
C ALA A 68 -13.98 -37.34 -13.52
N SER A 69 -15.23 -37.30 -13.96
CA SER A 69 -15.74 -38.07 -15.09
C SER A 69 -15.09 -37.65 -16.42
N SER A 70 -15.22 -38.48 -17.45
CA SER A 70 -14.75 -38.14 -18.80
C SER A 70 -15.32 -36.82 -19.30
N GLU A 71 -16.59 -36.56 -19.01
CA GLU A 71 -17.30 -35.36 -19.43
C GLU A 71 -16.82 -34.12 -18.68
N ALA A 72 -16.48 -34.25 -17.39
CA ALA A 72 -15.87 -33.18 -16.60
C ALA A 72 -14.49 -32.79 -17.12
N VAL A 73 -13.66 -33.77 -17.51
CA VAL A 73 -12.35 -33.51 -18.13
C VAL A 73 -12.53 -32.84 -19.49
N VAL A 74 -13.49 -33.28 -20.31
CA VAL A 74 -13.79 -32.64 -21.60
C VAL A 74 -14.27 -31.20 -21.43
N LEU A 75 -15.05 -30.90 -20.39
CA LEU A 75 -15.43 -29.52 -20.03
C LEU A 75 -14.21 -28.67 -19.70
N ALA A 76 -13.32 -29.18 -18.84
CA ALA A 76 -12.11 -28.48 -18.45
C ALA A 76 -11.18 -28.24 -19.66
N GLU A 77 -10.99 -29.23 -20.54
CA GLU A 77 -10.21 -29.09 -21.78
C GLU A 77 -10.83 -28.07 -22.75
N ALA A 78 -12.16 -28.02 -22.84
CA ALA A 78 -12.86 -27.05 -23.68
C ALA A 78 -12.66 -25.62 -23.14
N LEU A 79 -12.76 -25.43 -21.82
CA LEU A 79 -12.51 -24.14 -21.16
C LEU A 79 -11.04 -23.72 -21.27
N LEU A 80 -10.08 -24.65 -21.12
CA LEU A 80 -8.66 -24.38 -21.39
C LEU A 80 -8.45 -23.86 -22.81
N SER A 81 -9.09 -24.47 -23.80
CA SER A 81 -9.01 -24.02 -25.19
C SER A 81 -9.58 -22.60 -25.38
N CYS A 82 -10.52 -22.17 -24.54
CA CYS A 82 -11.05 -20.80 -24.52
C CYS A 82 -10.07 -19.83 -23.87
N VAL A 83 -9.40 -20.21 -22.77
CA VAL A 83 -8.37 -19.38 -22.11
C VAL A 83 -7.17 -19.17 -23.02
N ALA A 84 -6.71 -20.23 -23.70
CA ALA A 84 -5.59 -20.19 -24.63
C ALA A 84 -5.87 -19.38 -25.91
N PHE A 85 -7.13 -19.01 -26.16
CA PHE A 85 -7.50 -18.28 -27.37
C PHE A 85 -6.92 -16.86 -27.33
N PRO A 86 -6.17 -16.43 -28.38
CA PRO A 86 -5.54 -15.11 -28.40
C PRO A 86 -6.53 -14.03 -28.86
N SER A 87 -7.52 -13.70 -28.03
CA SER A 87 -8.43 -12.57 -28.27
C SER A 87 -7.71 -11.22 -28.09
N GLU A 88 -8.21 -10.18 -28.75
CA GLU A 88 -7.70 -8.80 -28.61
C GLU A 88 -7.97 -8.25 -27.20
N ASP A 89 -9.09 -8.62 -26.59
CA ASP A 89 -9.42 -8.33 -25.20
C ASP A 89 -9.19 -9.54 -24.28
N TRP A 90 -9.44 -9.36 -22.97
CA TRP A 90 -9.32 -10.42 -21.97
C TRP A 90 -10.67 -11.01 -21.55
N GLU A 91 -11.79 -10.61 -22.19
CA GLU A 91 -13.14 -10.96 -21.71
C GLU A 91 -13.39 -12.47 -21.74
N ILE A 92 -12.96 -13.16 -22.80
CA ILE A 92 -13.13 -14.61 -22.93
C ILE A 92 -12.39 -15.34 -21.81
N ALA A 93 -11.12 -15.02 -21.57
CA ALA A 93 -10.34 -15.65 -20.52
C ALA A 93 -10.88 -15.31 -19.13
N ASP A 94 -11.19 -14.02 -18.89
CA ASP A 94 -11.73 -13.51 -17.62
C ASP A 94 -13.04 -14.19 -17.24
N SER A 95 -13.93 -14.43 -18.22
CA SER A 95 -15.20 -15.13 -17.99
C SER A 95 -15.06 -16.54 -17.40
N THR A 96 -13.89 -17.17 -17.58
CA THR A 96 -13.62 -18.52 -17.07
C THR A 96 -13.01 -18.55 -15.66
N VAL A 97 -12.47 -17.43 -15.18
CA VAL A 97 -11.68 -17.37 -13.92
C VAL A 97 -12.50 -17.89 -12.74
N GLN A 98 -13.76 -17.46 -12.62
CA GLN A 98 -14.62 -17.88 -11.50
C GLN A 98 -14.91 -19.38 -11.48
N PHE A 99 -14.99 -20.02 -12.66
CA PHE A 99 -15.12 -21.47 -12.73
C PHE A 99 -13.88 -22.16 -12.15
N TRP A 100 -12.68 -21.72 -12.54
CA TRP A 100 -11.44 -22.32 -12.07
C TRP A 100 -11.24 -22.11 -10.56
N CYS A 101 -11.55 -20.92 -10.04
CA CYS A 101 -11.55 -20.65 -8.59
C CYS A 101 -12.51 -21.60 -7.86
N SER A 102 -13.76 -21.71 -8.34
CA SER A 102 -14.80 -22.54 -7.71
C SER A 102 -14.44 -24.03 -7.72
N LEU A 103 -13.82 -24.51 -8.81
CA LEU A 103 -13.36 -25.90 -8.91
C LEU A 103 -12.18 -26.15 -7.96
N ALA A 104 -11.17 -25.29 -7.96
CA ALA A 104 -10.00 -25.44 -7.12
C ALA A 104 -10.36 -25.35 -5.63
N SER A 105 -11.20 -24.38 -5.24
CA SER A 105 -11.68 -24.24 -3.87
C SER A 105 -12.45 -25.49 -3.41
N TYR A 106 -13.24 -26.10 -4.29
CA TYR A 106 -13.95 -27.34 -3.97
C TYR A 106 -13.00 -28.53 -3.80
N ILE A 107 -12.00 -28.69 -4.69
CA ILE A 107 -10.99 -29.76 -4.57
C ILE A 107 -10.20 -29.63 -3.26
N LEU A 108 -9.86 -28.40 -2.87
CA LEU A 108 -9.12 -28.10 -1.65
C LEU A 108 -9.99 -28.15 -0.38
N SER A 109 -11.31 -28.26 -0.51
CA SER A 109 -12.23 -28.22 0.63
C SER A 109 -12.13 -29.47 1.52
N PRO A 110 -12.19 -29.30 2.85
CA PRO A 110 -12.07 -30.40 3.82
C PRO A 110 -13.24 -31.40 3.76
N GLU A 111 -14.31 -31.10 3.01
CA GLU A 111 -15.41 -32.02 2.76
C GLU A 111 -14.99 -33.21 1.89
N LEU A 112 -14.06 -33.01 0.95
CA LEU A 112 -13.54 -34.04 0.05
C LEU A 112 -12.49 -34.94 0.73
N GLU A 113 -11.81 -34.44 1.77
CA GLU A 113 -10.86 -35.22 2.59
C GLU A 113 -11.51 -36.42 3.27
N LYS A 114 -12.79 -36.30 3.66
CA LYS A 114 -13.54 -37.37 4.34
C LYS A 114 -13.80 -38.59 3.46
N VAL A 115 -13.62 -38.48 2.14
CA VAL A 115 -14.03 -39.49 1.14
C VAL A 115 -12.83 -40.30 0.60
N ASN A 116 -11.59 -40.09 1.08
CA ASN A 116 -10.36 -40.75 0.58
C ASN A 116 -10.13 -40.63 -0.95
N HIS A 117 -10.88 -39.78 -1.66
CA HIS A 117 -10.77 -39.57 -3.10
C HIS A 117 -10.01 -38.30 -3.48
N ARG A 118 -9.71 -37.41 -2.51
CA ARG A 118 -9.03 -36.13 -2.73
C ARG A 118 -7.75 -36.26 -3.56
N LYS A 119 -6.83 -37.13 -3.17
CA LYS A 119 -5.53 -37.28 -3.85
C LYS A 119 -5.69 -37.77 -5.30
N ALA A 120 -6.63 -38.67 -5.56
CA ALA A 120 -6.89 -39.15 -6.91
C ALA A 120 -7.48 -38.06 -7.82
N VAL A 121 -8.32 -37.18 -7.26
CA VAL A 121 -8.89 -36.02 -7.96
C VAL A 121 -7.80 -34.96 -8.20
N GLU A 122 -6.97 -34.66 -7.21
CA GLU A 122 -5.81 -33.77 -7.35
C GLU A 122 -4.84 -34.27 -8.42
N ASP A 123 -4.47 -35.56 -8.39
CA ASP A 123 -3.58 -36.17 -9.39
C ASP A 123 -4.17 -36.08 -10.82
N MET A 124 -5.50 -36.15 -10.95
CA MET A 124 -6.17 -36.08 -12.26
C MET A 124 -6.30 -34.65 -12.80
N PHE A 125 -6.59 -33.67 -11.93
CA PHE A 125 -6.72 -32.27 -12.34
C PHE A 125 -5.40 -31.49 -12.32
N SER A 126 -4.35 -32.00 -11.68
CA SER A 126 -3.03 -31.36 -11.64
C SER A 126 -2.48 -31.02 -13.05
N PRO A 127 -2.52 -31.92 -14.05
CA PRO A 127 -2.14 -31.59 -15.43
C PRO A 127 -2.98 -30.47 -16.05
N VAL A 128 -4.29 -30.42 -15.73
CA VAL A 128 -5.23 -29.39 -16.21
C VAL A 128 -4.86 -28.03 -15.62
N PHE A 129 -4.60 -27.96 -14.32
CA PHE A 129 -4.18 -26.72 -13.66
C PHE A 129 -2.76 -26.27 -14.05
N LEU A 130 -1.86 -27.21 -14.38
CA LEU A 130 -0.56 -26.89 -14.96
C LEU A 130 -0.68 -26.27 -16.36
N ALA A 131 -1.58 -26.81 -17.21
CA ALA A 131 -1.87 -26.22 -18.52
C ALA A 131 -2.56 -24.85 -18.39
N LEU A 132 -3.51 -24.74 -17.45
CA LEU A 132 -4.17 -23.47 -17.15
C LEU A 132 -3.16 -22.39 -16.74
N LEU A 133 -2.18 -22.76 -15.92
CA LEU A 133 -1.12 -21.84 -15.50
C LEU A 133 -0.32 -21.33 -16.71
N ASP A 134 0.04 -22.21 -17.66
CA ASP A 134 0.73 -21.81 -18.89
C ASP A 134 -0.10 -20.81 -19.72
N ASP A 135 -1.39 -21.12 -19.93
CA ASP A 135 -2.30 -20.30 -20.73
C ASP A 135 -2.55 -18.93 -20.07
N ILE A 136 -2.79 -18.91 -18.76
CA ILE A 136 -3.00 -17.66 -18.01
C ILE A 136 -1.74 -16.81 -18.02
N LEU A 137 -0.56 -17.40 -17.81
CA LEU A 137 0.70 -16.65 -17.85
C LEU A 137 0.92 -16.02 -19.23
N LEU A 138 0.57 -16.72 -20.30
CA LEU A 138 0.63 -16.18 -21.66
C LEU A 138 -0.35 -15.02 -21.85
N ARG A 139 -1.61 -15.17 -21.41
CA ARG A 139 -2.63 -14.12 -21.52
C ARG A 139 -2.37 -12.92 -20.62
N ALA A 140 -1.67 -13.11 -19.51
CA ALA A 140 -1.32 -12.06 -18.57
C ALA A 140 -0.11 -11.22 -19.03
N GLN A 141 0.60 -11.56 -20.10
CA GLN A 141 1.77 -10.80 -20.57
C GLN A 141 1.38 -9.38 -21.01
N VAL A 142 2.25 -8.42 -20.71
CA VAL A 142 2.14 -7.05 -21.26
C VAL A 142 2.79 -7.03 -22.64
N ASP A 143 2.11 -6.46 -23.62
CA ASP A 143 2.64 -6.34 -24.98
C ASP A 143 3.67 -5.22 -25.13
N GLU A 144 4.73 -5.49 -25.90
CA GLU A 144 5.76 -4.49 -26.20
C GLU A 144 5.26 -3.41 -27.18
N SER A 145 4.29 -3.74 -28.03
CA SER A 145 3.75 -2.86 -29.07
C SER A 145 2.80 -1.78 -28.54
N THR A 146 2.41 -1.82 -27.26
CA THR A 146 1.64 -0.75 -26.63
C THR A 146 2.48 0.48 -26.30
N PHE A 147 3.80 0.43 -26.53
CA PHE A 147 4.74 1.49 -26.18
C PHE A 147 5.29 2.12 -27.45
N ASP A 148 4.83 3.33 -27.75
CA ASP A 148 5.45 4.19 -28.76
C ASP A 148 6.66 4.91 -28.13
N ASP A 149 7.76 5.03 -28.86
CA ASP A 149 8.98 5.76 -28.45
C ASP A 149 8.70 7.27 -28.17
N GLY A 150 7.48 7.72 -28.46
CA GLY A 150 6.99 9.09 -28.33
C GLY A 150 6.35 9.43 -26.97
N GLY A 151 7.04 9.19 -25.85
CA GLY A 151 6.81 9.92 -24.57
C GLY A 151 5.40 9.92 -23.95
N GLY A 152 4.47 9.09 -24.42
CA GLY A 152 3.21 8.83 -23.75
C GLY A 152 3.44 8.04 -22.46
N ALA A 153 2.56 8.20 -21.46
CA ALA A 153 2.58 7.36 -20.27
C ALA A 153 2.41 5.89 -20.72
N ALA A 154 3.49 5.12 -20.59
CA ALA A 154 3.51 3.70 -20.82
C ALA A 154 2.72 3.03 -19.69
N ASP A 155 1.41 2.85 -19.90
CA ASP A 155 0.51 2.22 -18.94
C ASP A 155 -0.04 0.90 -19.49
N ILE A 156 -0.33 -0.02 -18.57
CA ILE A 156 -0.98 -1.29 -18.88
C ILE A 156 -2.45 -1.00 -19.23
N PRO A 157 -3.02 -1.58 -20.30
CA PRO A 157 -4.43 -1.42 -20.63
C PRO A 157 -5.35 -1.75 -19.44
N ASP A 158 -6.39 -0.93 -19.21
CA ASP A 158 -7.31 -1.11 -18.06
C ASP A 158 -7.92 -2.52 -18.01
N SER A 159 -8.26 -3.09 -19.17
CA SER A 159 -8.79 -4.44 -19.30
C SER A 159 -7.80 -5.52 -18.87
N LEU A 160 -6.51 -5.36 -19.20
CA LEU A 160 -5.45 -6.26 -18.73
C LEU A 160 -5.21 -6.09 -17.23
N THR A 161 -5.25 -4.85 -16.74
CA THR A 161 -5.16 -4.57 -15.29
C THR A 161 -6.28 -5.27 -14.54
N HIS A 162 -7.54 -5.14 -15.00
CA HIS A 162 -8.69 -5.84 -14.42
C HIS A 162 -8.51 -7.36 -14.44
N PHE A 163 -8.13 -7.93 -15.59
CA PHE A 163 -7.88 -9.36 -15.70
C PHE A 163 -6.78 -9.82 -14.71
N ARG A 164 -5.65 -9.11 -14.64
CA ARG A 164 -4.57 -9.39 -13.69
C ARG A 164 -5.04 -9.36 -12.23
N THR A 165 -5.89 -8.41 -11.86
CA THR A 165 -6.48 -8.36 -10.52
C THR A 165 -7.35 -9.58 -10.23
N ASN A 166 -8.16 -10.03 -11.19
CA ASN A 166 -9.01 -11.21 -11.02
C ASN A 166 -8.23 -12.52 -10.88
N LEU A 167 -6.99 -12.56 -11.37
CA LEU A 167 -6.12 -13.74 -11.26
C LEU A 167 -5.51 -13.95 -9.86
N GLU A 168 -5.54 -12.95 -8.96
CA GLU A 168 -4.89 -13.05 -7.64
C GLU A 168 -5.35 -14.29 -6.87
N GLU A 169 -6.67 -14.48 -6.74
CA GLU A 169 -7.25 -15.62 -6.03
C GLU A 169 -6.96 -16.94 -6.76
N LEU A 170 -7.06 -16.94 -8.09
CA LEU A 170 -6.81 -18.12 -8.90
C LEU A 170 -5.37 -18.63 -8.78
N PHE A 171 -4.38 -17.74 -8.80
CA PHE A 171 -2.98 -18.14 -8.60
C PHE A 171 -2.74 -18.75 -7.22
N VAL A 172 -3.37 -18.21 -6.17
CA VAL A 172 -3.29 -18.77 -4.82
C VAL A 172 -3.84 -20.20 -4.80
N TYR A 173 -5.01 -20.43 -5.41
CA TYR A 173 -5.59 -21.78 -5.49
C TYR A 173 -4.76 -22.75 -6.31
N ILE A 174 -4.24 -22.33 -7.46
CA ILE A 174 -3.34 -23.15 -8.29
C ILE A 174 -2.08 -23.52 -7.49
N CYS A 175 -1.49 -22.57 -6.78
CA CYS A 175 -0.31 -22.79 -5.95
C CYS A 175 -0.58 -23.79 -4.80
N GLN A 176 -1.74 -23.70 -4.15
CA GLN A 176 -2.15 -24.64 -3.11
C GLN A 176 -2.40 -26.05 -3.66
N LEU A 177 -2.99 -26.18 -4.84
CA LEU A 177 -3.33 -27.47 -5.45
C LEU A 177 -2.09 -28.19 -6.02
N LEU A 178 -1.21 -27.46 -6.70
CA LEU A 178 0.04 -28.01 -7.26
C LEU A 178 1.15 -28.16 -6.21
N GLY A 179 1.07 -27.38 -5.13
CA GLY A 179 2.13 -27.19 -4.16
C GLY A 179 3.16 -26.16 -4.62
N SER A 180 3.63 -25.33 -3.67
CA SER A 180 4.52 -24.20 -3.95
C SER A 180 5.80 -24.57 -4.70
N SER A 181 6.39 -25.74 -4.41
CA SER A 181 7.60 -26.21 -5.09
C SER A 181 7.35 -26.46 -6.59
N SER A 182 6.24 -27.14 -6.93
CA SER A 182 5.90 -27.42 -8.32
C SER A 182 5.51 -26.14 -9.07
N PHE A 183 4.76 -25.26 -8.42
CA PHE A 183 4.39 -23.96 -8.96
C PHE A 183 5.63 -23.12 -9.32
N VAL A 184 6.57 -22.96 -8.37
CA VAL A 184 7.79 -22.19 -8.59
C VAL A 184 8.69 -22.82 -9.66
N GLN A 185 8.87 -24.15 -9.63
CA GLN A 185 9.63 -24.86 -10.66
C GLN A 185 9.04 -24.64 -12.05
N LYS A 186 7.71 -24.61 -12.16
CA LYS A 186 7.01 -24.37 -13.41
C LYS A 186 7.23 -22.94 -13.92
N LEU A 187 7.17 -21.93 -13.05
CA LEU A 187 7.50 -20.54 -13.42
C LEU A 187 8.95 -20.39 -13.91
N PHE A 188 9.88 -21.12 -13.30
CA PHE A 188 11.30 -21.07 -13.66
C PHE A 188 11.71 -22.04 -14.77
N ALA A 189 10.80 -22.89 -15.25
CA ALA A 189 11.05 -23.76 -16.40
C ALA A 189 11.01 -23.01 -17.75
N GLY A 190 10.69 -21.71 -17.73
CA GLY A 190 10.63 -20.86 -18.92
C GLY A 190 11.98 -20.68 -19.61
N ARG A 191 11.93 -20.24 -20.88
CA ARG A 191 13.12 -20.13 -21.77
C ARG A 191 14.20 -19.19 -21.23
N TRP A 192 13.81 -18.26 -20.35
CA TRP A 192 14.69 -17.30 -19.69
C TRP A 192 15.64 -17.91 -18.63
N ALA A 193 15.39 -19.15 -18.17
CA ALA A 193 16.29 -19.87 -17.28
C ALA A 193 17.42 -20.61 -18.03
N SER A 194 17.37 -20.67 -19.37
CA SER A 194 18.40 -21.29 -20.20
C SER A 194 19.41 -20.25 -20.70
N THR A 195 20.71 -20.55 -20.64
CA THR A 195 21.79 -19.65 -21.08
C THR A 195 21.95 -19.53 -22.61
N ASP A 196 21.26 -20.38 -23.38
CA ASP A 196 21.53 -20.59 -24.81
C ASP A 196 20.55 -19.83 -25.74
N LEU A 197 19.48 -19.24 -25.21
CA LEU A 197 18.48 -18.47 -25.96
C LEU A 197 18.33 -17.03 -25.43
N PRO A 198 17.90 -16.08 -26.28
CA PRO A 198 17.60 -14.72 -25.82
C PRO A 198 16.47 -14.73 -24.80
N ILE A 199 16.62 -13.94 -23.73
CA ILE A 199 15.64 -13.81 -22.66
C ILE A 199 14.37 -13.14 -23.20
N SER A 200 13.22 -13.81 -23.03
CA SER A 200 11.91 -13.21 -23.27
C SER A 200 11.50 -12.39 -22.04
N TRP A 201 11.70 -11.08 -22.08
CA TRP A 201 11.39 -10.22 -20.93
C TRP A 201 9.89 -10.17 -20.60
N LYS A 202 9.01 -10.38 -21.59
CA LYS A 202 7.56 -10.56 -21.38
C LYS A 202 7.23 -11.76 -20.51
N GLU A 203 7.88 -12.89 -20.77
CA GLU A 203 7.73 -14.09 -19.95
C GLU A 203 8.26 -13.86 -18.53
N VAL A 204 9.41 -13.19 -18.41
CA VAL A 204 10.00 -12.85 -17.09
C VAL A 204 9.04 -11.98 -16.28
N GLU A 205 8.51 -10.91 -16.86
CA GLU A 205 7.58 -10.00 -16.19
C GLU A 205 6.31 -10.74 -15.71
N ALA A 206 5.68 -11.55 -16.56
CA ALA A 206 4.47 -12.29 -16.19
C ALA A 206 4.76 -13.35 -15.10
N CYS A 207 5.92 -14.01 -15.16
CA CYS A 207 6.33 -14.96 -14.12
C CYS A 207 6.57 -14.27 -12.78
N MET A 208 7.24 -13.10 -12.78
CA MET A 208 7.45 -12.32 -11.55
C MET A 208 6.13 -11.80 -10.98
N PHE A 209 5.22 -11.34 -11.84
CA PHE A 209 3.86 -10.96 -11.45
C PHE A 209 3.13 -12.12 -10.74
N ALA A 210 3.07 -13.31 -11.37
CA ALA A 210 2.43 -14.49 -10.78
C ALA A 210 3.10 -14.93 -9.48
N LEU A 211 4.45 -14.89 -9.41
CA LEU A 211 5.19 -15.22 -8.19
C LEU A 211 4.87 -14.25 -7.05
N ASN A 212 4.75 -12.95 -7.34
CA ASN A 212 4.35 -11.96 -6.34
C ASN A 212 2.93 -12.20 -5.79
N MET A 213 1.97 -12.57 -6.65
CA MET A 213 0.58 -12.85 -6.23
C MET A 213 0.49 -13.98 -5.18
N VAL A 214 1.36 -14.98 -5.28
CA VAL A 214 1.35 -16.14 -4.37
C VAL A 214 2.31 -16.00 -3.19
N ALA A 215 2.97 -14.85 -3.01
CA ALA A 215 4.04 -14.70 -2.02
C ALA A 215 3.59 -15.04 -0.60
N LYS A 216 2.40 -14.58 -0.19
CA LYS A 216 1.85 -14.89 1.14
C LYS A 216 1.65 -16.39 1.36
N GLN A 217 1.21 -17.12 0.32
CA GLN A 217 1.01 -18.57 0.38
C GLN A 217 2.36 -19.29 0.48
N ILE A 218 3.33 -18.91 -0.36
CA ILE A 218 4.63 -19.56 -0.39
C ILE A 218 5.41 -19.30 0.91
N LEU A 219 5.34 -18.10 1.48
CA LEU A 219 6.02 -17.77 2.74
C LEU A 219 5.48 -18.53 3.95
N GLN A 220 4.26 -19.07 3.88
CA GLN A 220 3.72 -19.96 4.91
C GLN A 220 4.37 -21.35 4.86
N ASP A 221 4.89 -21.75 3.69
CA ASP A 221 5.61 -23.00 3.56
C ASP A 221 7.02 -22.87 4.16
N SER A 222 7.39 -23.83 5.01
CA SER A 222 8.62 -23.76 5.82
C SER A 222 9.94 -23.85 5.04
N HIS A 223 9.91 -24.12 3.73
CA HIS A 223 11.10 -24.40 2.93
C HIS A 223 11.30 -23.32 1.86
N PRO A 224 12.35 -22.48 1.98
CA PRO A 224 12.66 -21.51 0.95
C PRO A 224 13.10 -22.22 -0.33
N PHE A 225 12.69 -21.69 -1.48
CA PHE A 225 13.20 -22.11 -2.78
C PHE A 225 14.49 -21.38 -3.14
N ASP A 226 15.16 -21.82 -4.20
CA ASP A 226 16.41 -21.19 -4.65
C ASP A 226 16.15 -19.85 -5.34
N PHE A 227 16.70 -18.78 -4.75
CA PHE A 227 16.60 -17.40 -5.26
C PHE A 227 17.69 -17.04 -6.27
N SER A 228 18.56 -17.98 -6.65
CA SER A 228 19.68 -17.75 -7.57
C SER A 228 19.26 -17.07 -8.89
N LEU A 229 18.17 -17.54 -9.50
CA LEU A 229 17.62 -16.97 -10.74
C LEU A 229 17.15 -15.52 -10.56
N ILE A 230 16.45 -15.22 -9.46
CA ILE A 230 16.01 -13.85 -9.14
C ILE A 230 17.23 -12.95 -8.93
N MET A 231 18.26 -13.43 -8.24
CA MET A 231 19.50 -12.67 -8.04
C MET A 231 20.29 -12.47 -9.34
N GLN A 232 20.24 -13.44 -10.26
CA GLN A 232 20.80 -13.28 -11.60
C GLN A 232 20.07 -12.18 -12.38
N LEU A 233 18.73 -12.16 -12.34
CA LEU A 233 17.91 -11.09 -12.94
C LEU A 233 18.26 -9.72 -12.33
N VAL A 234 18.33 -9.61 -11.00
CA VAL A 234 18.74 -8.39 -10.29
C VAL A 234 20.11 -7.91 -10.76
N THR A 235 21.07 -8.82 -10.92
CA THR A 235 22.42 -8.48 -11.37
C THR A 235 22.44 -7.99 -12.82
N MET A 236 21.70 -8.66 -13.71
CA MET A 236 21.57 -8.26 -15.12
C MET A 236 20.94 -6.87 -15.24
N LEU A 237 19.81 -6.64 -14.55
CA LEU A 237 19.08 -5.38 -14.56
C LEU A 237 19.85 -4.23 -13.89
N SER A 238 20.78 -4.53 -12.98
CA SER A 238 21.64 -3.51 -12.34
C SER A 238 22.89 -3.16 -13.16
N SER A 239 23.29 -4.03 -14.10
CA SER A 239 24.51 -3.86 -14.89
C SER A 239 24.32 -3.06 -16.18
N GLY A 240 23.07 -2.90 -16.63
CA GLY A 240 22.72 -2.12 -17.83
C GLY A 240 22.81 -0.60 -17.59
N PRO A 241 23.06 0.21 -18.63
CA PRO A 241 23.03 1.66 -18.52
C PRO A 241 21.60 2.14 -18.19
N LEU A 242 21.47 3.09 -17.26
CA LEU A 242 20.19 3.66 -16.82
C LEU A 242 19.35 4.30 -17.95
N GLU A 243 19.99 4.63 -19.06
CA GLU A 243 19.37 5.19 -20.28
C GLU A 243 18.56 4.14 -21.06
N GLU A 244 18.88 2.85 -20.90
CA GLU A 244 18.11 1.73 -21.47
C GLU A 244 16.91 1.33 -20.59
N LEU A 245 16.80 1.88 -19.38
CA LEU A 245 15.71 1.64 -18.44
C LEU A 245 14.50 2.51 -18.80
N SER A 246 13.90 2.19 -19.95
CA SER A 246 12.73 2.86 -20.51
C SER A 246 11.76 1.86 -21.13
N GLY A 247 10.52 2.30 -21.36
CA GLY A 247 9.47 1.48 -21.95
C GLY A 247 9.18 0.21 -21.14
N PHE A 248 9.11 -0.93 -21.84
CA PHE A 248 8.71 -2.22 -21.25
C PHE A 248 9.63 -2.69 -20.11
N MET A 249 10.92 -2.35 -20.15
CA MET A 249 11.88 -2.76 -19.11
C MET A 249 11.52 -2.21 -17.73
N CYS A 250 10.80 -1.09 -17.64
CA CYS A 250 10.29 -0.58 -16.36
C CYS A 250 9.29 -1.55 -15.70
N PHE A 251 8.43 -2.21 -16.47
CA PHE A 251 7.50 -3.21 -15.92
C PHE A 251 8.21 -4.44 -15.40
N VAL A 252 9.22 -4.92 -16.14
CA VAL A 252 10.09 -6.01 -15.67
C VAL A 252 10.74 -5.61 -14.35
N TYR A 253 11.29 -4.39 -14.28
CA TYR A 253 11.94 -3.86 -13.09
C TYR A 253 10.99 -3.82 -11.89
N ARG A 254 9.78 -3.30 -12.13
CA ARG A 254 8.70 -3.22 -11.15
C ARG A 254 8.33 -4.59 -10.60
N SER A 255 8.04 -5.55 -11.49
CA SER A 255 7.64 -6.91 -11.10
C SER A 255 8.76 -7.65 -10.35
N VAL A 256 10.03 -7.47 -10.76
CA VAL A 256 11.17 -8.02 -10.01
C VAL A 256 11.30 -7.35 -8.63
N ALA A 257 11.11 -6.03 -8.54
CA ALA A 257 11.13 -5.33 -7.26
C ALA A 257 10.00 -5.80 -6.32
N ASP A 258 8.80 -6.02 -6.84
CA ASP A 258 7.67 -6.56 -6.07
C ASP A 258 8.00 -7.94 -5.49
N VAL A 259 8.60 -8.84 -6.29
CA VAL A 259 9.11 -10.13 -5.81
C VAL A 259 10.20 -9.96 -4.76
N VAL A 260 11.21 -9.11 -5.01
CA VAL A 260 12.29 -8.84 -4.05
C VAL A 260 11.73 -8.36 -2.71
N GLY A 261 10.75 -7.45 -2.74
CA GLY A 261 10.10 -6.95 -1.54
C GLY A 261 9.26 -8.01 -0.85
N SER A 262 8.49 -8.81 -1.59
CA SER A 262 7.64 -9.85 -1.01
C SER A 262 8.42 -11.01 -0.40
N TYR A 263 9.60 -11.33 -0.92
CA TYR A 263 10.47 -12.40 -0.41
C TYR A 263 11.71 -11.89 0.33
N SER A 264 11.73 -10.62 0.76
CA SER A 264 12.87 -9.95 1.37
C SER A 264 13.51 -10.76 2.51
N LYS A 265 12.68 -11.34 3.40
CA LYS A 265 13.12 -12.17 4.52
C LYS A 265 13.97 -13.38 4.11
N TRP A 266 13.60 -14.07 3.03
CA TRP A 266 14.35 -15.24 2.57
C TRP A 266 15.58 -14.81 1.77
N ILE A 267 15.45 -13.80 0.92
CA ILE A 267 16.55 -13.30 0.08
C ILE A 267 17.67 -12.70 0.94
N SER A 268 17.33 -11.96 2.01
CA SER A 268 18.26 -11.30 2.92
C SER A 268 19.02 -12.26 3.84
N SER A 269 18.60 -13.53 3.91
CA SER A 269 19.30 -14.58 4.67
C SER A 269 20.73 -14.82 4.15
N TYR A 270 21.02 -14.40 2.93
CA TYR A 270 22.35 -14.45 2.31
C TYR A 270 22.93 -13.03 2.19
N PRO A 271 23.87 -12.62 3.05
CA PRO A 271 24.43 -11.27 3.06
C PRO A 271 25.03 -10.80 1.73
N SER A 272 25.53 -11.74 0.90
CA SER A 272 26.06 -11.45 -0.43
C SER A 272 25.05 -10.78 -1.38
N ASN A 273 23.76 -10.95 -1.12
CA ASN A 273 22.68 -10.43 -1.96
C ASN A 273 22.39 -8.95 -1.70
N ILE A 274 22.73 -8.44 -0.52
CA ILE A 274 22.30 -7.10 -0.06
C ILE A 274 22.78 -6.00 -1.00
N ARG A 275 24.07 -5.95 -1.32
CA ARG A 275 24.63 -4.88 -2.14
C ARG A 275 24.06 -4.84 -3.56
N PRO A 276 23.98 -5.97 -4.30
CA PRO A 276 23.28 -6.01 -5.59
C PRO A 276 21.84 -5.51 -5.50
N LEU A 277 21.09 -5.90 -4.47
CA LEU A 277 19.69 -5.47 -4.28
C LEU A 277 19.59 -3.97 -4.02
N LEU A 278 20.49 -3.40 -3.19
CA LEU A 278 20.50 -1.96 -2.94
C LEU A 278 20.77 -1.17 -4.23
N LEU A 279 21.72 -1.61 -5.06
CA LEU A 279 22.04 -0.95 -6.34
C LEU A 279 20.89 -1.07 -7.36
N PHE A 280 20.23 -2.22 -7.39
CA PHE A 280 19.02 -2.45 -8.15
C PHE A 280 17.93 -1.47 -7.71
N LEU A 281 17.49 -1.54 -6.45
CA LEU A 281 16.42 -0.68 -5.94
C LEU A 281 16.74 0.81 -6.12
N ALA A 282 17.98 1.22 -5.91
CA ALA A 282 18.44 2.59 -6.14
C ALA A 282 18.20 3.05 -7.58
N SER A 283 18.48 2.19 -8.57
CA SER A 283 18.29 2.51 -9.99
C SER A 283 16.80 2.61 -10.33
N GLY A 284 15.98 1.67 -9.83
CA GLY A 284 14.52 1.67 -10.03
C GLY A 284 13.81 2.87 -9.40
N ILE A 285 14.24 3.32 -8.21
CA ILE A 285 13.69 4.49 -7.51
C ILE A 285 13.84 5.79 -8.32
N THR A 286 14.79 5.85 -9.26
CA THR A 286 14.96 7.02 -10.14
C THR A 286 13.95 7.08 -11.29
N GLN A 287 13.26 5.96 -11.57
CA GLN A 287 12.31 5.83 -12.67
C GLN A 287 10.85 5.89 -12.18
N PRO A 288 10.01 6.80 -12.70
CA PRO A 288 8.64 7.01 -12.18
C PRO A 288 7.77 5.74 -12.16
N LEU A 289 7.84 4.90 -13.19
CA LEU A 289 7.01 3.69 -13.32
C LEU A 289 7.36 2.60 -12.30
N CYS A 290 8.60 2.60 -11.78
CA CYS A 290 9.11 1.58 -10.88
C CYS A 290 9.24 2.07 -9.43
N ALA A 291 9.21 3.39 -9.22
CA ALA A 291 9.60 4.01 -7.96
C ALA A 291 8.79 3.49 -6.76
N CYS A 292 7.47 3.39 -6.88
CA CYS A 292 6.61 2.86 -5.81
C CYS A 292 7.01 1.44 -5.36
N SER A 293 7.11 0.49 -6.30
CA SER A 293 7.50 -0.89 -6.02
C SER A 293 8.92 -0.99 -5.45
N CYS A 294 9.87 -0.23 -6.01
CA CYS A 294 11.25 -0.22 -5.52
C CYS A 294 11.39 0.42 -4.14
N SER A 295 10.66 1.48 -3.83
CA SER A 295 10.66 2.12 -2.51
C SER A 295 10.07 1.18 -1.45
N SER A 296 8.96 0.51 -1.75
CA SER A 296 8.36 -0.47 -0.84
C SER A 296 9.25 -1.70 -0.64
N ALA A 297 9.88 -2.20 -1.71
CA ALA A 297 10.84 -3.29 -1.62
C ALA A 297 12.08 -2.91 -0.82
N LEU A 298 12.58 -1.67 -0.96
CA LEU A 298 13.68 -1.15 -0.15
C LEU A 298 13.32 -1.12 1.33
N ARG A 299 12.12 -0.65 1.68
CA ARG A 299 11.63 -0.64 3.06
C ARG A 299 11.57 -2.04 3.64
N LYS A 300 10.93 -3.00 2.96
CA LYS A 300 10.84 -4.40 3.43
C LYS A 300 12.22 -5.05 3.58
N LEU A 301 13.14 -4.81 2.62
CA LEU A 301 14.51 -5.27 2.70
C LEU A 301 15.24 -4.70 3.93
N CYS A 302 15.06 -3.41 4.21
CA CYS A 302 15.66 -2.76 5.38
C CYS A 302 15.06 -3.25 6.71
N GLU A 303 13.76 -3.52 6.76
CA GLU A 303 13.09 -4.11 7.92
C GLU A 303 13.62 -5.51 8.23
N ASP A 304 13.70 -6.39 7.21
CA ASP A 304 14.11 -7.78 7.37
C ASP A 304 15.63 -7.97 7.56
N ALA A 305 16.45 -7.07 7.01
CA ALA A 305 17.91 -7.21 6.98
C ALA A 305 18.64 -6.14 7.83
N SER A 306 17.94 -5.51 8.77
CA SER A 306 18.46 -4.40 9.59
C SER A 306 19.80 -4.70 10.25
N SER A 307 19.99 -5.91 10.78
CA SER A 307 21.22 -6.36 11.44
C SER A 307 22.41 -6.65 10.50
N ILE A 308 22.16 -6.79 9.19
CA ILE A 308 23.17 -7.21 8.20
C ILE A 308 23.67 -6.01 7.39
N ILE A 309 22.81 -5.02 7.15
CA ILE A 309 23.08 -3.87 6.26
C ILE A 309 24.12 -2.87 6.85
N HIS A 310 24.57 -3.05 8.10
CA HIS A 310 25.48 -2.13 8.81
C HIS A 310 26.84 -1.85 8.17
N GLU A 311 27.25 -2.61 7.16
CA GLU A 311 28.52 -2.35 6.48
C GLU A 311 28.55 -0.93 5.94
N SER A 312 29.62 -0.18 6.23
CA SER A 312 29.74 1.23 5.87
C SER A 312 29.49 1.50 4.39
N SER A 313 29.86 0.57 3.50
CA SER A 313 29.63 0.73 2.07
C SER A 313 28.15 0.64 1.65
N ASN A 314 27.34 -0.14 2.38
CA ASN A 314 25.91 -0.26 2.14
C ASN A 314 25.16 0.96 2.71
N LEU A 315 25.61 1.46 3.87
CA LEU A 315 25.11 2.72 4.44
C LEU A 315 25.32 3.90 3.49
N GLU A 316 26.49 4.01 2.85
CA GLU A 316 26.73 5.08 1.87
C GLU A 316 25.79 5.00 0.66
N ILE A 317 25.44 3.79 0.19
CA ILE A 317 24.45 3.62 -0.89
C ILE A 317 23.08 4.12 -0.42
N LEU A 318 22.65 3.73 0.79
CA LEU A 318 21.37 4.17 1.36
C LEU A 318 21.29 5.69 1.51
N ILE A 319 22.36 6.32 2.03
CA ILE A 319 22.40 7.78 2.16
C ILE A 319 22.42 8.45 0.79
N TRP A 320 23.13 7.89 -0.20
CA TRP A 320 23.10 8.40 -1.57
C TRP A 320 21.69 8.36 -2.19
N ILE A 321 20.91 7.30 -1.94
CA ILE A 321 19.51 7.23 -2.36
C ILE A 321 18.70 8.35 -1.70
N GLY A 322 18.87 8.55 -0.39
CA GLY A 322 18.20 9.60 0.40
C GLY A 322 18.54 11.03 -0.06
N GLU A 323 19.81 11.30 -0.36
CA GLU A 323 20.26 12.59 -0.91
C GLU A 323 19.72 12.83 -2.34
N GLY A 324 19.37 11.77 -3.06
CA GLY A 324 18.79 11.83 -4.40
C GLY A 324 17.32 12.23 -4.45
N LEU A 325 16.60 12.25 -3.31
CA LEU A 325 15.14 12.41 -3.29
C LEU A 325 14.65 13.77 -3.81
N ASP A 326 15.49 14.81 -3.78
CA ASP A 326 15.12 16.16 -4.23
C ASP A 326 15.28 16.40 -5.73
N ARG A 327 15.88 15.44 -6.45
CA ARG A 327 16.19 15.62 -7.87
C ARG A 327 14.95 15.52 -8.77
N ARG A 328 13.88 14.87 -8.31
CA ARG A 328 12.62 14.69 -9.06
C ARG A 328 11.41 14.76 -8.14
N LEU A 329 10.36 15.43 -8.62
CA LEU A 329 9.05 15.46 -7.94
C LEU A 329 8.41 14.07 -8.09
N ARG A 330 8.12 13.42 -6.96
CA ARG A 330 7.50 12.10 -6.87
C ARG A 330 6.29 12.15 -5.93
N PRO A 331 5.41 11.13 -5.90
CA PRO A 331 4.45 10.96 -4.82
C PRO A 331 5.12 11.09 -3.44
N LEU A 332 4.36 11.52 -2.44
CA LEU A 332 4.90 11.75 -1.10
C LEU A 332 5.16 10.42 -0.38
N GLU A 333 4.30 9.44 -0.62
CA GLU A 333 4.33 8.09 -0.08
C GLU A 333 5.66 7.40 -0.40
N GLU A 334 6.17 7.58 -1.61
CA GLU A 334 7.46 7.01 -2.04
C GLU A 334 8.65 7.61 -1.28
N ASP A 335 8.62 8.91 -1.00
CA ASP A 335 9.66 9.56 -0.18
C ASP A 335 9.61 9.04 1.26
N GLU A 336 8.41 8.89 1.82
CA GLU A 336 8.21 8.38 3.19
C GLU A 336 8.71 6.93 3.32
N GLU A 337 8.43 6.05 2.34
CA GLU A 337 8.92 4.67 2.31
C GLU A 337 10.46 4.60 2.31
N VAL A 338 11.13 5.40 1.47
CA VAL A 338 12.60 5.43 1.41
C VAL A 338 13.21 6.00 2.70
N VAL A 339 12.67 7.10 3.21
CA VAL A 339 13.16 7.71 4.46
C VAL A 339 12.95 6.77 5.64
N SER A 340 11.81 6.07 5.68
CA SER A 340 11.53 5.02 6.66
C SER A 340 12.59 3.92 6.61
N ALA A 341 12.84 3.36 5.41
CA ALA A 341 13.83 2.32 5.19
C ALA A 341 15.23 2.71 5.72
N ILE A 342 15.71 3.89 5.32
CA ILE A 342 17.03 4.40 5.75
C ILE A 342 17.06 4.60 7.27
N THR A 343 16.01 5.18 7.85
CA THR A 343 15.96 5.47 9.29
C THR A 343 15.99 4.19 10.12
N ILE A 344 15.29 3.13 9.70
CA ILE A 344 15.29 1.81 10.35
C ILE A 344 16.72 1.27 10.44
N ILE A 345 17.47 1.31 9.33
CA ILE A 345 18.87 0.88 9.31
C ILE A 345 19.74 1.73 10.25
N LEU A 346 19.61 3.06 10.17
CA LEU A 346 20.39 3.98 11.00
C LEU A 346 20.14 3.76 12.50
N ASN A 347 18.94 3.35 12.90
CA ASN A 347 18.62 3.04 14.29
C ASN A 347 19.29 1.77 14.80
N SER A 348 19.53 0.81 13.92
CA SER A 348 20.27 -0.40 14.25
C SER A 348 21.80 -0.18 14.28
N VAL A 349 22.33 0.95 13.80
CA VAL A 349 23.78 1.25 13.80
C VAL A 349 24.28 1.53 15.22
N PRO A 350 25.30 0.79 15.74
CA PRO A 350 25.78 0.97 17.11
C PRO A 350 26.62 2.24 17.32
N ASN A 351 27.23 2.78 16.27
CA ASN A 351 28.06 3.99 16.35
C ASN A 351 27.17 5.24 16.35
N ARG A 352 27.02 5.87 17.53
CA ARG A 352 26.19 7.07 17.73
C ARG A 352 26.61 8.25 16.86
N GLU A 353 27.90 8.46 16.66
CA GLU A 353 28.41 9.58 15.85
C GLU A 353 28.13 9.36 14.36
N MET A 354 28.28 8.12 13.89
CA MET A 354 27.91 7.74 12.53
C MET A 354 26.40 7.90 12.31
N LYS A 355 25.56 7.39 13.22
CA LYS A 355 24.10 7.57 13.18
C LYS A 355 23.74 9.05 13.07
N LYS A 356 24.30 9.89 13.93
CA LYS A 356 24.06 11.35 13.94
C LYS A 356 24.47 12.01 12.62
N ASN A 357 25.66 11.72 12.11
CA ASN A 357 26.14 12.31 10.87
C ASN A 357 25.32 11.87 9.66
N SER A 358 24.92 10.60 9.60
CA SER A 358 24.05 10.06 8.54
C SER A 358 22.63 10.65 8.58
N LEU A 359 22.03 10.80 9.77
CA LEU A 359 20.72 11.47 9.92
C LEU A 359 20.81 12.95 9.51
N GLY A 360 21.90 13.63 9.85
CA GLY A 360 22.16 14.99 9.42
C GLY A 360 22.24 15.12 7.89
N ARG A 361 22.94 14.19 7.21
CA ARG A 361 23.02 14.13 5.74
C ARG A 361 21.66 13.88 5.10
N LEU A 362 20.91 12.90 5.61
CA LEU A 362 19.57 12.55 5.09
C LEU A 362 18.59 13.73 5.13
N LEU A 363 18.64 14.53 6.20
CA LEU A 363 17.75 15.67 6.39
C LEU A 363 18.31 17.00 5.89
N PHE A 364 19.58 17.04 5.44
CA PHE A 364 20.27 18.28 5.09
C PHE A 364 19.49 19.14 4.09
N SER A 365 19.03 18.53 2.99
CA SER A 365 18.26 19.23 1.97
C SER A 365 16.91 19.72 2.46
N SER A 366 16.31 19.01 3.42
CA SER A 366 15.03 19.38 4.05
C SER A 366 15.20 20.63 4.91
N TYR A 367 16.27 20.71 5.70
CA TYR A 367 16.64 21.91 6.46
C TYR A 367 16.85 23.10 5.52
N VAL A 368 17.68 22.92 4.48
CA VAL A 368 17.99 23.98 3.50
C VAL A 368 16.74 24.47 2.78
N ALA A 369 15.79 23.60 2.43
CA ALA A 369 14.54 23.99 1.77
C ALA A 369 13.67 24.89 2.66
N ILE A 370 13.56 24.56 3.96
CA ILE A 370 12.76 25.33 4.92
C ILE A 370 13.45 26.65 5.27
N GLU A 371 14.78 26.65 5.48
CA GLU A 371 15.55 27.88 5.73
C GLU A 371 15.43 28.85 4.56
N LYS A 372 15.61 28.37 3.32
CA LYS A 372 15.44 29.18 2.12
C LYS A 372 14.04 29.78 2.00
N LEU A 373 12.99 29.09 2.47
CA LEU A 373 11.63 29.61 2.49
C LEU A 373 11.46 30.68 3.57
N ILE A 374 12.03 30.48 4.76
CA ILE A 374 11.94 31.45 5.88
C ILE A 374 12.68 32.75 5.55
N ASP A 375 13.87 32.66 4.94
CA ASP A 375 14.67 33.83 4.54
C ASP A 375 14.07 34.57 3.33
N SER A 376 13.08 33.95 2.69
CA SER A 376 12.38 34.43 1.52
C SER A 376 11.29 35.42 1.95
N ASP A 377 11.36 36.67 1.47
CA ASP A 377 10.35 37.67 1.82
C ASP A 377 9.01 37.34 1.15
N SER A 378 8.04 36.88 1.96
CA SER A 378 6.80 36.24 1.51
C SER A 378 5.97 37.08 0.54
N GLU A 379 5.88 38.39 0.76
CA GLU A 379 5.13 39.30 -0.11
C GLU A 379 5.85 39.60 -1.41
N HIS A 380 7.18 39.70 -1.37
CA HIS A 380 7.99 40.05 -2.54
C HIS A 380 8.15 38.89 -3.52
N LEU A 381 8.33 37.66 -3.02
CA LEU A 381 8.47 36.46 -3.87
C LEU A 381 7.14 36.01 -4.47
N SER A 382 6.05 36.06 -3.70
CA SER A 382 4.71 35.77 -4.22
C SER A 382 4.31 36.74 -5.34
N ARG A 383 4.67 38.04 -5.21
CA ARG A 383 4.36 39.06 -6.24
C ARG A 383 5.29 39.03 -7.46
N GLN A 384 6.57 38.69 -7.29
CA GLN A 384 7.54 38.71 -8.39
C GLN A 384 7.66 37.39 -9.14
N ASN A 385 7.49 36.24 -8.47
CA ASN A 385 7.57 34.92 -9.10
C ASN A 385 6.72 33.87 -8.35
N PRO A 386 5.39 33.81 -8.61
CA PRO A 386 4.48 32.86 -7.98
C PRO A 386 4.92 31.39 -8.12
N ALA A 387 5.46 31.01 -9.29
CA ALA A 387 5.86 29.64 -9.56
C ALA A 387 7.05 29.19 -8.69
N ALA A 388 8.06 30.05 -8.54
CA ALA A 388 9.17 29.77 -7.64
C ALA A 388 8.73 29.69 -6.17
N HIS A 389 7.76 30.51 -5.78
CA HIS A 389 7.20 30.48 -4.43
C HIS A 389 6.43 29.18 -4.14
N THR A 390 5.54 28.74 -5.05
CA THR A 390 4.84 27.46 -4.92
C THR A 390 5.81 26.28 -4.88
N GLN A 391 6.87 26.32 -5.69
CA GLN A 391 7.90 25.28 -5.68
C GLN A 391 8.67 25.25 -4.35
N ALA A 392 9.01 26.41 -3.77
CA ALA A 392 9.65 26.49 -2.47
C ALA A 392 8.76 25.95 -1.35
N LEU A 393 7.46 26.30 -1.34
CA LEU A 393 6.47 25.75 -0.41
C LEU A 393 6.40 24.23 -0.52
N HIS A 394 6.36 23.70 -1.74
CA HIS A 394 6.31 22.25 -1.97
C HIS A 394 7.55 21.53 -1.43
N PHE A 395 8.76 22.03 -1.70
CA PHE A 395 9.99 21.44 -1.16
C PHE A 395 10.07 21.53 0.38
N ALA A 396 9.64 22.65 0.97
CA ALA A 396 9.58 22.79 2.42
C ALA A 396 8.57 21.81 3.05
N SER A 397 7.39 21.66 2.46
CA SER A 397 6.37 20.70 2.88
C SER A 397 6.92 19.27 2.85
N ARG A 398 7.56 18.85 1.74
CA ARG A 398 8.22 17.54 1.67
C ARG A 398 9.31 17.37 2.71
N GLY A 399 10.12 18.41 2.92
CA GLY A 399 11.16 18.40 3.96
C GLY A 399 10.59 18.12 5.35
N LEU A 400 9.46 18.74 5.69
CA LEU A 400 8.74 18.49 6.95
C LEU A 400 8.21 17.06 7.04
N HIS A 401 7.62 16.51 5.98
CA HIS A 401 7.18 15.11 5.95
C HIS A 401 8.33 14.13 6.17
N ARG A 402 9.50 14.37 5.55
CA ARG A 402 10.70 13.55 5.75
C ARG A 402 11.21 13.64 7.19
N MET A 403 11.28 14.85 7.76
CA MET A 403 11.65 15.04 9.18
C MET A 403 10.69 14.29 10.12
N GLY A 404 9.39 14.42 9.89
CA GLY A 404 8.36 13.71 10.65
C GLY A 404 8.51 12.19 10.57
N THR A 405 8.76 11.65 9.37
CA THR A 405 9.01 10.22 9.15
C THR A 405 10.26 9.73 9.89
N VAL A 406 11.34 10.51 9.89
CA VAL A 406 12.54 10.19 10.68
C VAL A 406 12.18 10.10 12.16
N PHE A 407 11.42 11.07 12.69
CA PHE A 407 10.98 11.03 14.09
C PHE A 407 10.17 9.78 14.40
N SER A 408 9.16 9.42 13.59
CA SER A 408 8.28 8.28 13.86
C SER A 408 9.01 6.94 13.97
N HIS A 409 10.19 6.80 13.36
CA HIS A 409 10.99 5.57 13.43
C HIS A 409 12.07 5.59 14.52
N LEU A 410 12.45 6.76 15.06
CA LEU A 410 13.47 6.88 16.12
C LEU A 410 13.00 6.37 17.50
N SER A 411 11.69 6.19 17.72
CA SER A 411 11.09 5.98 19.04
C SER A 411 11.19 4.57 19.66
N VAL A 412 11.91 3.61 19.08
CA VAL A 412 11.77 2.19 19.48
C VAL A 412 12.72 1.75 20.62
N SER A 413 13.64 2.60 21.07
CA SER A 413 14.51 2.27 22.21
C SER A 413 14.22 3.12 23.43
N SER A 414 13.58 2.52 24.43
CA SER A 414 13.31 3.05 25.78
C SER A 414 14.57 3.26 26.64
N SER A 415 15.65 3.76 26.04
CA SER A 415 16.84 4.20 26.76
C SER A 415 16.84 5.73 26.88
N PRO A 416 16.93 6.30 28.09
CA PRO A 416 16.82 7.75 28.35
C PRO A 416 18.01 8.60 27.87
N GLU A 417 18.88 8.09 26.99
CA GLU A 417 20.13 8.71 26.55
C GLU A 417 20.34 8.65 25.02
N ASP A 418 19.29 8.78 24.20
CA ASP A 418 19.47 8.88 22.75
C ASP A 418 19.84 10.32 22.35
N ASP A 419 21.13 10.64 22.47
CA ASP A 419 21.73 11.95 22.11
C ASP A 419 21.35 12.40 20.68
N ALA A 420 21.03 11.46 19.79
CA ALA A 420 20.64 11.72 18.42
C ALA A 420 19.28 12.42 18.32
N ILE A 421 18.28 11.99 19.11
CA ILE A 421 16.95 12.63 19.13
C ILE A 421 17.10 14.06 19.64
N LEU A 422 17.81 14.26 20.75
CA LEU A 422 18.06 15.59 21.31
C LEU A 422 18.78 16.52 20.34
N ALA A 423 19.79 16.02 19.61
CA ALA A 423 20.48 16.80 18.60
C ALA A 423 19.55 17.21 17.44
N LEU A 424 18.71 16.28 16.96
CA LEU A 424 17.71 16.57 15.92
C LEU A 424 16.66 17.58 16.40
N LEU A 425 16.15 17.43 17.62
CA LEU A 425 15.22 18.37 18.21
C LEU A 425 15.80 19.77 18.38
N GLY A 426 17.08 19.85 18.75
CA GLY A 426 17.82 21.11 18.88
C GLY A 426 17.92 21.89 17.57
N LEU A 427 17.86 21.22 16.41
CA LEU A 427 17.81 21.87 15.09
C LEU A 427 16.37 22.06 14.61
N PHE A 428 15.51 21.08 14.85
CA PHE A 428 14.13 21.03 14.36
C PHE A 428 13.25 22.12 14.99
N TRP A 429 13.22 22.25 16.32
CA TRP A 429 12.32 23.19 16.97
C TRP A 429 12.61 24.66 16.61
N PRO A 430 13.86 25.17 16.66
CA PRO A 430 14.13 26.56 16.29
C PRO A 430 13.74 26.90 14.85
N LEU A 431 13.89 25.93 13.93
CA LEU A 431 13.46 26.07 12.54
C LEU A 431 11.94 26.18 12.46
N LEU A 432 11.24 25.27 13.13
CA LEU A 432 9.78 25.22 13.13
C LEU A 432 9.15 26.44 13.83
N GLU A 433 9.76 26.92 14.91
CA GLU A 433 9.33 28.14 15.63
C GLU A 433 9.43 29.37 14.72
N LYS A 434 10.50 29.50 13.91
CA LYS A 434 10.60 30.57 12.91
C LYS A 434 9.55 30.40 11.82
N LEU A 435 9.31 29.17 11.36
CA LEU A 435 8.33 28.88 10.33
C LEU A 435 6.90 29.23 10.79
N PHE A 436 6.51 28.85 12.01
CA PHE A 436 5.22 29.19 12.62
C PHE A 436 4.99 30.69 12.84
N ARG A 437 6.07 31.49 12.84
CA ARG A 437 5.98 32.97 12.93
C ARG A 437 5.94 33.65 11.57
N SER A 438 6.14 32.90 10.48
CA SER A 438 6.14 33.44 9.14
C SER A 438 4.74 33.51 8.55
N ALA A 439 4.53 34.41 7.58
CA ALA A 439 3.28 34.50 6.83
C ALA A 439 3.01 33.25 5.95
N HIS A 440 4.01 32.39 5.73
CA HIS A 440 3.86 31.17 4.94
C HIS A 440 2.90 30.15 5.55
N MET A 441 2.57 30.26 6.84
CA MET A 441 1.56 29.44 7.52
C MET A 441 0.13 29.70 7.04
N GLU A 442 -0.10 30.70 6.19
CA GLU A 442 -1.37 30.82 5.46
C GLU A 442 -1.58 29.65 4.47
N ASN A 443 -0.51 28.98 4.04
CA ASN A 443 -0.63 27.80 3.19
C ASN A 443 -1.01 26.55 4.01
N SER A 444 -2.24 26.07 3.81
CA SER A 444 -2.77 24.89 4.51
C SER A 444 -1.88 23.64 4.40
N ASN A 445 -1.37 23.31 3.20
CA ASN A 445 -0.49 22.13 3.02
C ASN A 445 0.78 22.22 3.87
N LEU A 446 1.40 23.40 3.94
CA LEU A 446 2.59 23.63 4.75
C LEU A 446 2.25 23.56 6.25
N SER A 447 1.13 24.13 6.69
CA SER A 447 0.66 24.02 8.07
C SER A 447 0.41 22.57 8.48
N ILE A 448 -0.24 21.78 7.61
CA ILE A 448 -0.49 20.35 7.84
C ILE A 448 0.84 19.59 7.95
N ALA A 449 1.79 19.82 7.04
CA ALA A 449 3.09 19.16 7.08
C ALA A 449 3.88 19.51 8.34
N ALA A 450 3.88 20.79 8.75
CA ALA A 450 4.53 21.26 9.98
C ALA A 450 3.90 20.63 11.24
N CYS A 451 2.57 20.63 11.30
CA CYS A 451 1.79 20.03 12.39
C CYS A 451 2.01 18.51 12.47
N ARG A 452 2.00 17.79 11.35
CA ARG A 452 2.27 16.35 11.27
C ARG A 452 3.69 16.02 11.75
N ALA A 453 4.70 16.74 11.26
CA ALA A 453 6.09 16.53 11.67
C ALA A 453 6.27 16.75 13.18
N LEU A 454 5.62 17.78 13.73
CA LEU A 454 5.63 18.08 15.16
C LEU A 454 4.93 17.00 15.99
N SER A 455 3.75 16.53 15.56
CA SER A 455 3.04 15.42 16.22
C SER A 455 3.89 14.16 16.29
N GLN A 456 4.56 13.78 15.19
CA GLN A 456 5.46 12.61 15.16
C GLN A 456 6.69 12.82 16.07
N ALA A 457 7.24 14.04 16.12
CA ALA A 457 8.33 14.38 17.03
C ALA A 457 7.93 14.23 18.50
N PHE A 458 6.73 14.68 18.89
CA PHE A 458 6.21 14.55 20.25
C PHE A 458 6.04 13.09 20.69
N GLN A 459 5.33 12.30 19.89
CA GLN A 459 5.10 10.87 20.15
C GLN A 459 6.42 10.11 20.30
N SER A 460 7.44 10.53 19.57
CA SER A 460 8.72 9.80 19.51
C SER A 460 9.75 10.23 20.56
N SER A 461 9.66 11.48 21.03
CA SER A 461 10.68 12.06 21.91
C SER A 461 10.20 12.25 23.35
N GLY A 462 8.90 12.10 23.62
CA GLY A 462 8.31 12.12 24.95
C GLY A 462 8.85 13.24 25.85
N GLN A 463 9.50 12.86 26.96
CA GLN A 463 9.96 13.80 27.99
C GLN A 463 10.95 14.87 27.48
N HIS A 464 11.64 14.64 26.37
CA HIS A 464 12.61 15.60 25.81
C HIS A 464 11.96 16.91 25.34
N PHE A 465 10.63 16.94 25.12
CA PHE A 465 9.89 18.14 24.74
C PHE A 465 9.30 18.94 25.91
N LEU A 466 9.38 18.46 27.16
CA LEU A 466 8.68 19.09 28.29
C LEU A 466 9.02 20.58 28.44
N MET A 467 10.29 20.96 28.24
CA MET A 467 10.74 22.35 28.35
C MET A 467 10.26 23.25 27.20
N LEU A 468 9.85 22.67 26.07
CA LEU A 468 9.37 23.39 24.89
C LEU A 468 7.83 23.48 24.86
N LEU A 469 7.14 22.68 25.68
CA LEU A 469 5.69 22.56 25.71
C LEU A 469 4.95 23.92 25.79
N PRO A 470 5.33 24.88 26.66
CA PRO A 470 4.68 26.19 26.68
C PRO A 470 4.80 26.95 25.37
N LYS A 471 5.98 26.93 24.74
CA LYS A 471 6.21 27.63 23.47
C LYS A 471 5.44 26.98 22.33
N VAL A 472 5.35 25.66 22.33
CA VAL A 472 4.63 24.91 21.29
C VAL A 472 3.14 25.21 21.34
N LEU A 473 2.50 25.05 22.50
CA LEU A 473 1.06 25.30 22.64
C LEU A 473 0.72 26.78 22.39
N ASP A 474 1.60 27.70 22.76
CA ASP A 474 1.47 29.11 22.41
C ASP A 474 1.52 29.32 20.89
N CYS A 475 2.48 28.71 20.18
CA CYS A 475 2.57 28.79 18.72
C CYS A 475 1.33 28.19 18.02
N LEU A 476 0.87 27.02 18.45
CA LEU A 476 -0.29 26.34 17.84
C LEU A 476 -1.57 27.16 18.04
N SER A 477 -1.81 27.66 19.26
CA SER A 477 -3.00 28.47 19.55
C SER A 477 -2.97 29.82 18.84
N MET A 478 -1.82 30.50 18.78
CA MET A 478 -1.68 31.76 18.05
C MET A 478 -1.87 31.60 16.54
N ASN A 479 -1.31 30.53 15.95
CA ASN A 479 -1.49 30.24 14.53
C ASN A 479 -2.94 29.89 14.22
N PHE A 480 -3.62 29.09 15.04
CA PHE A 480 -5.04 28.81 14.84
C PHE A 480 -5.90 30.07 14.92
N LEU A 481 -5.63 30.99 15.85
CA LEU A 481 -6.35 32.27 15.93
C LEU A 481 -6.16 33.13 14.66
N SER A 482 -5.01 32.99 13.99
CA SER A 482 -4.67 33.71 12.77
C SER A 482 -5.22 33.03 11.51
N PHE A 483 -5.27 31.69 11.50
CA PHE A 483 -5.67 30.84 10.37
C PHE A 483 -6.75 29.84 10.84
N GLN A 484 -7.94 30.35 11.08
CA GLN A 484 -9.01 29.63 11.78
C GLN A 484 -9.66 28.47 11.01
N SER A 485 -9.35 28.34 9.73
CA SER A 485 -9.72 27.20 8.88
C SER A 485 -8.71 26.04 8.98
N HIS A 486 -7.54 26.25 9.58
CA HIS A 486 -6.49 25.22 9.67
C HIS A 486 -6.68 24.40 10.96
N ASP A 487 -7.50 23.36 10.87
CA ASP A 487 -7.80 22.47 11.99
C ASP A 487 -6.57 21.69 12.50
N CYS A 488 -5.50 21.58 11.68
CA CYS A 488 -4.29 20.82 11.98
C CYS A 488 -3.62 21.29 13.27
N PHE A 489 -3.72 22.58 13.62
CA PHE A 489 -3.20 23.12 14.87
C PHE A 489 -3.92 22.56 16.10
N VAL A 490 -5.24 22.38 16.00
CA VAL A 490 -6.08 21.78 17.06
C VAL A 490 -5.80 20.29 17.16
N ARG A 491 -5.69 19.59 16.02
CA ARG A 491 -5.32 18.16 15.96
C ARG A 491 -3.95 17.91 16.60
N THR A 492 -2.93 18.73 16.28
CA THR A 492 -1.60 18.60 16.88
C THR A 492 -1.60 18.93 18.37
N ALA A 493 -2.37 19.94 18.81
CA ALA A 493 -2.53 20.19 20.24
C ALA A 493 -3.19 19.01 20.98
N ALA A 494 -4.12 18.28 20.33
CA ALA A 494 -4.71 17.07 20.90
C ALA A 494 -3.64 15.98 21.14
N VAL A 495 -2.72 15.77 20.19
CA VAL A 495 -1.58 14.86 20.37
C VAL A 495 -0.70 15.28 21.54
N VAL A 496 -0.46 16.58 21.71
CA VAL A 496 0.30 17.10 22.87
C VAL A 496 -0.40 16.81 24.19
N ILE A 497 -1.73 16.97 24.25
CA ILE A 497 -2.52 16.64 25.45
C ILE A 497 -2.58 15.13 25.67
N GLU A 498 -2.59 14.32 24.61
CA GLU A 498 -2.54 12.87 24.74
C GLU A 498 -1.26 12.41 25.42
N GLU A 499 -0.11 12.95 25.00
CA GLU A 499 1.20 12.58 25.54
C GLU A 499 1.46 13.17 26.93
N PHE A 500 1.12 14.44 27.17
CA PHE A 500 1.52 15.17 28.39
C PHE A 500 0.37 15.55 29.31
N GLY A 501 -0.88 15.27 28.94
CA GLY A 501 -2.08 15.70 29.66
C GLY A 501 -2.10 15.26 31.11
N HIS A 502 -1.51 14.11 31.42
CA HIS A 502 -1.42 13.53 32.76
C HIS A 502 -0.51 14.32 33.73
N ARG A 503 0.23 15.32 33.25
CA ARG A 503 1.14 16.14 34.05
C ARG A 503 0.41 17.33 34.66
N GLU A 504 0.06 17.22 35.95
CA GLU A 504 -0.66 18.26 36.71
C GLU A 504 0.01 19.64 36.66
N GLU A 505 1.34 19.70 36.62
CA GLU A 505 2.12 20.94 36.58
C GLU A 505 1.82 21.82 35.35
N TYR A 506 1.39 21.22 34.24
CA TYR A 506 1.00 21.93 33.00
C TYR A 506 -0.52 22.13 32.87
N GLY A 507 -1.31 21.74 33.87
CA GLY A 507 -2.77 21.91 33.87
C GLY A 507 -3.25 23.31 33.49
N PRO A 508 -2.71 24.40 34.09
CA PRO A 508 -3.08 25.77 33.72
C PRO A 508 -2.78 26.13 32.26
N LEU A 509 -1.68 25.60 31.71
CA LEU A 509 -1.29 25.81 30.32
C LEU A 509 -2.28 25.13 29.36
N PHE A 510 -2.68 23.89 29.67
CA PHE A 510 -3.67 23.16 28.88
C PHE A 510 -5.04 23.84 28.90
N ILE A 511 -5.48 24.33 30.07
CA ILE A 511 -6.72 25.11 30.20
C ILE A 511 -6.65 26.39 29.37
N SER A 512 -5.56 27.15 29.46
CA SER A 512 -5.39 28.38 28.68
C SER A 512 -5.39 28.11 27.16
N THR A 513 -4.80 27.00 26.73
CA THR A 513 -4.82 26.58 25.32
C THR A 513 -6.25 26.23 24.87
N PHE A 514 -6.99 25.47 25.68
CA PHE A 514 -8.38 25.11 25.41
C PHE A 514 -9.28 26.35 25.36
N GLU A 515 -9.05 27.33 26.23
CA GLU A 515 -9.76 28.62 26.21
C GLU A 515 -9.52 29.37 24.89
N ARG A 516 -8.27 29.44 24.41
CA ARG A 516 -7.92 30.08 23.13
C ARG A 516 -8.60 29.42 21.93
N PHE A 517 -8.64 28.08 21.88
CA PHE A 517 -9.35 27.39 20.80
C PHE A 517 -10.86 27.61 20.88
N THR A 518 -11.44 27.50 22.07
CA THR A 518 -12.89 27.65 22.28
C THR A 518 -13.38 29.07 21.99
N SER A 519 -12.53 30.07 22.23
CA SER A 519 -12.82 31.49 21.96
C SER A 519 -12.58 31.92 20.50
N ALA A 520 -12.02 31.06 19.65
CA ALA A 520 -11.82 31.38 18.23
C ALA A 520 -13.15 31.64 17.52
N ALA A 521 -13.16 32.54 16.53
CA ALA A 521 -14.38 32.92 15.80
C ALA A 521 -14.97 31.73 15.02
N SER A 522 -14.14 30.87 14.42
CA SER A 522 -14.58 29.67 13.70
C SER A 522 -15.26 28.66 14.63
N ILE A 523 -14.68 28.37 15.80
CA ILE A 523 -15.27 27.48 16.79
C ILE A 523 -16.54 28.08 17.37
N THR A 524 -16.55 29.37 17.74
CA THR A 524 -17.76 30.04 18.25
C THR A 524 -18.89 30.06 17.23
N ALA A 525 -18.59 30.18 15.93
CA ALA A 525 -19.54 30.12 14.83
C ALA A 525 -20.22 28.75 14.63
N LEU A 526 -19.66 27.66 15.18
CA LEU A 526 -20.31 26.33 15.23
C LEU A 526 -21.52 26.36 16.17
N ASN A 527 -22.62 26.96 15.73
CA ASN A 527 -23.85 27.19 16.50
C ASN A 527 -25.11 26.65 15.81
N SER A 528 -24.97 26.02 14.64
CA SER A 528 -26.06 25.38 13.91
C SER A 528 -25.54 24.16 13.15
N SER A 529 -26.43 23.18 12.93
CA SER A 529 -26.08 21.95 12.20
C SER A 529 -25.58 22.24 10.78
N TYR A 530 -26.12 23.27 10.12
CA TYR A 530 -25.70 23.70 8.79
C TYR A 530 -24.22 24.11 8.73
N ILE A 531 -23.74 24.89 9.71
CA ILE A 531 -22.34 25.31 9.75
C ILE A 531 -21.43 24.11 10.08
N CYS A 532 -21.89 23.21 10.96
CA CYS A 532 -21.17 21.96 11.24
C CYS A 532 -21.04 21.07 10.00
N ASP A 533 -22.05 21.03 9.13
CA ASP A 533 -22.00 20.31 7.85
C ASP A 533 -21.06 20.99 6.82
N GLN A 534 -20.84 22.31 6.93
CA GLN A 534 -19.90 23.04 6.07
C GLN A 534 -18.44 22.86 6.48
N GLU A 535 -18.17 22.69 7.78
CA GLU A 535 -16.82 22.60 8.35
C GLU A 535 -16.63 21.28 9.15
N PRO A 536 -16.80 20.10 8.53
CA PRO A 536 -16.79 18.83 9.25
C PRO A 536 -15.43 18.50 9.88
N ASP A 537 -14.33 18.84 9.19
CA ASP A 537 -12.95 18.62 9.67
C ASP A 537 -12.64 19.42 10.94
N LEU A 538 -13.09 20.67 11.00
CA LEU A 538 -12.90 21.52 12.17
C LEU A 538 -13.67 21.02 13.38
N VAL A 539 -14.91 20.56 13.16
CA VAL A 539 -15.74 19.95 14.21
C VAL A 539 -15.07 18.68 14.73
N GLU A 540 -14.61 17.80 13.84
CA GLU A 540 -13.90 16.57 14.21
C GLU A 540 -12.63 16.87 15.01
N ALA A 541 -11.81 17.84 14.57
CA ALA A 541 -10.60 18.24 15.27
C ALA A 541 -10.90 18.77 16.68
N TYR A 542 -11.89 19.66 16.83
CA TYR A 542 -12.23 20.27 18.12
C TYR A 542 -12.87 19.28 19.10
N THR A 543 -13.75 18.40 18.61
CA THR A 543 -14.37 17.35 19.42
C THR A 543 -13.34 16.30 19.84
N THR A 544 -12.43 15.90 18.95
CA THR A 544 -11.30 15.03 19.28
C THR A 544 -10.39 15.65 20.33
N PHE A 545 -10.04 16.93 20.18
CA PHE A 545 -9.26 17.66 21.18
C PHE A 545 -9.95 17.67 22.55
N THR A 546 -11.25 18.00 22.58
CA THR A 546 -12.04 18.03 23.82
C THR A 546 -12.11 16.65 24.48
N SER A 547 -12.36 15.60 23.69
CA SER A 547 -12.38 14.21 24.14
C SER A 547 -11.05 13.80 24.79
N THR A 548 -9.94 14.08 24.10
CA THR A 548 -8.59 13.79 24.58
C THR A 548 -8.24 14.57 25.84
N PHE A 549 -8.67 15.84 25.94
CA PHE A 549 -8.50 16.63 27.15
C PHE A 549 -9.21 16.00 28.36
N VAL A 550 -10.47 15.59 28.20
CA VAL A 550 -11.23 14.95 29.29
C VAL A 550 -10.63 13.60 29.67
N ARG A 551 -10.15 12.82 28.69
CA ARG A 551 -9.58 11.49 28.91
C ARG A 551 -8.19 11.53 29.57
N CYS A 552 -7.34 12.46 29.17
CA CYS A 552 -5.91 12.45 29.52
C CYS A 552 -5.55 13.41 30.65
N CYS A 553 -6.32 14.47 30.91
CA CYS A 553 -6.02 15.41 31.98
C CYS A 553 -6.51 14.93 33.37
N PRO A 554 -5.80 15.29 34.45
CA PRO A 554 -6.23 15.06 35.83
C PRO A 554 -7.62 15.64 36.12
N LYS A 555 -8.35 15.03 37.05
CA LYS A 555 -9.74 15.41 37.38
C LYS A 555 -9.85 16.87 37.82
N GLU A 556 -8.84 17.38 38.53
CA GLU A 556 -8.75 18.75 39.01
C GLU A 556 -8.65 19.74 37.85
N VAL A 557 -7.86 19.40 36.82
CA VAL A 557 -7.68 20.20 35.60
C VAL A 557 -8.97 20.20 34.78
N VAL A 558 -9.61 19.03 34.63
CA VAL A 558 -10.90 18.89 33.94
C VAL A 558 -12.00 19.68 34.67
N ALA A 559 -12.05 19.61 36.01
CA ALA A 559 -13.02 20.36 36.81
C ALA A 559 -12.81 21.88 36.69
N ALA A 560 -11.56 22.34 36.64
CA ALA A 560 -11.23 23.76 36.45
C ALA A 560 -11.61 24.28 35.05
N ALA A 561 -11.71 23.42 34.04
CA ALA A 561 -12.15 23.75 32.68
C ALA A 561 -13.69 23.69 32.48
N GLY A 562 -14.48 23.64 33.56
CA GLY A 562 -15.92 23.35 33.49
C GLY A 562 -16.74 24.23 32.53
N SER A 563 -16.48 25.54 32.47
CA SER A 563 -17.18 26.45 31.55
C SER A 563 -16.83 26.20 30.07
N LEU A 564 -15.59 25.79 29.79
CA LEU A 564 -15.15 25.43 28.44
C LEU A 564 -15.80 24.13 27.99
N LEU A 565 -15.86 23.14 28.90
CA LEU A 565 -16.52 21.86 28.63
C LEU A 565 -18.02 22.04 28.37
N GLU A 566 -18.70 22.90 29.15
CA GLU A 566 -20.11 23.22 28.91
C GLU A 566 -20.34 23.78 27.50
N ALA A 567 -19.48 24.72 27.07
CA ALA A 567 -19.53 25.26 25.71
C ALA A 567 -19.26 24.18 24.64
N SER A 568 -18.29 23.29 24.88
CA SER A 568 -18.01 22.16 23.99
C SER A 568 -19.18 21.17 23.90
N PHE A 569 -19.85 20.86 25.02
CA PHE A 569 -21.02 19.97 25.04
C PHE A 569 -22.19 20.56 24.25
N GLN A 570 -22.44 21.86 24.37
CA GLN A 570 -23.45 22.54 23.57
C GLN A 570 -23.15 22.42 22.08
N LYS A 571 -21.88 22.60 21.68
CA LYS A 571 -21.44 22.44 20.29
C LYS A 571 -21.57 20.99 19.81
N ALA A 572 -21.14 20.02 20.63
CA ALA A 572 -21.26 18.60 20.31
C ALA A 572 -22.73 18.18 20.11
N ALA A 573 -23.65 18.65 20.97
CA ALA A 573 -25.08 18.38 20.84
C ALA A 573 -25.67 18.91 19.52
N ILE A 574 -25.22 20.09 19.06
CA ILE A 574 -25.59 20.64 17.75
C ILE A 574 -25.03 19.76 16.63
N CYS A 575 -23.77 19.34 16.73
CA CYS A 575 -23.11 18.49 15.74
C CYS A 575 -23.76 17.10 15.59
N CYS A 576 -24.33 16.54 16.66
CA CYS A 576 -25.07 15.27 16.60
C CYS A 576 -26.33 15.33 15.72
N THR A 577 -26.79 16.53 15.35
CA THR A 577 -27.93 16.73 14.45
C THR A 577 -27.52 16.96 12.98
N ALA A 578 -26.21 16.97 12.70
CA ALA A 578 -25.63 17.13 11.36
C ALA A 578 -25.70 15.80 10.56
N MET A 579 -25.74 15.88 9.22
CA MET A 579 -25.97 14.70 8.37
C MET A 579 -24.68 13.90 8.07
N HIS A 580 -23.49 14.45 8.33
CA HIS A 580 -22.22 13.80 7.99
C HIS A 580 -21.89 12.60 8.92
N ARG A 581 -21.72 11.40 8.35
CA ARG A 581 -21.51 10.15 9.11
C ARG A 581 -20.22 10.10 9.94
N GLY A 582 -19.16 10.81 9.53
CA GLY A 582 -17.91 10.91 10.30
C GLY A 582 -18.07 11.68 11.61
N LEU A 583 -18.97 12.67 11.65
CA LEU A 583 -19.26 13.49 12.83
C LEU A 583 -19.89 12.65 13.95
N LEU A 584 -20.75 11.69 13.61
CA LEU A 584 -21.53 10.90 14.56
C LEU A 584 -20.70 9.88 15.37
N CYS A 585 -19.60 9.36 14.85
CA CYS A 585 -18.78 8.37 15.57
C CYS A 585 -18.00 8.98 16.73
N HIS A 586 -17.47 10.20 16.58
CA HIS A 586 -16.63 10.85 17.60
C HIS A 586 -17.42 11.72 18.58
N THR A 587 -18.51 12.38 18.15
CA THR A 587 -19.38 13.13 19.07
C THR A 587 -20.11 12.22 20.07
N CYS A 588 -20.45 10.98 19.68
CA CYS A 588 -21.02 9.97 20.56
C CYS A 588 -20.04 9.42 21.61
N GLN A 589 -18.73 9.61 21.45
CA GLN A 589 -17.74 9.26 22.49
C GLN A 589 -17.56 10.38 23.53
N VAL A 590 -17.89 11.62 23.15
CA VAL A 590 -17.83 12.79 24.04
C VAL A 590 -19.13 12.95 24.86
N SER A 591 -20.27 12.59 24.26
CA SER A 591 -21.60 12.59 24.90
C SER A 591 -21.75 11.43 25.89
#